data_AF-A0A662S1S0-F1
#
_entry.id   AF-A0A662S1S0-F1
#
_cell.length_a   1.000
_cell.length_b   1.000
_cell.length_c   1.000
_cell.angle_alpha   90.00
_cell.angle_beta   90.00
_cell.angle_gamma   90.00
#
_symmetry.space_group_name_H-M   'P 1'
#
loop_
_entity.id
_entity.type
_entity.pdbx_description
1 polymer ?
#
loop_
_entity_poly.entity_id
_entity_poly.type
_entity_poly.pdbx_seq_one_letter_code
_entity_poly.pdbx_strand_id
1 'polypeptide(L)'
;MDGRALKGFSSYILSWESLWYWILLGYIVLTSLTVVLISEPPLLYLRYVLGTAFVLYIPGAVLIEALYPSSELEPLERFALSIGLSLAIVPLIGLILNYTPWGIRIGPVLYSLVLFSLVMGFIAMIRKYKAIKA
;
A
#
# COMPACT_ATOMS: atom_id res chain seq x y z
N MET A 1 26.49 9.26 13.82
CA MET A 1 26.63 10.74 13.76
C MET A 1 26.39 11.16 12.32
N ASP A 2 25.15 11.51 11.95
CA ASP A 2 24.90 12.31 10.74
C ASP A 2 23.76 13.28 11.08
N GLY A 3 24.14 14.40 11.71
CA GLY A 3 23.26 15.45 12.21
C GLY A 3 22.73 16.33 11.08
N ARG A 4 21.97 15.76 10.14
CA ARG A 4 21.22 16.56 9.16
C ARG A 4 19.87 16.91 9.75
N ALA A 5 19.80 18.09 10.36
CA ALA A 5 18.53 18.75 10.65
C ALA A 5 17.65 18.72 9.38
N LEU A 6 16.57 17.93 9.40
CA LEU A 6 15.61 17.82 8.31
C LEU A 6 14.92 19.18 8.09
N LYS A 7 15.53 20.05 7.28
CA LYS A 7 14.94 21.32 6.84
C LYS A 7 13.84 21.05 5.81
N GLY A 8 12.69 20.59 6.30
CA GLY A 8 11.43 20.54 5.55
C GLY A 8 10.96 19.14 5.15
N PHE A 9 9.63 18.98 5.05
CA PHE A 9 8.94 17.76 4.61
C PHE A 9 9.43 17.26 3.23
N SER A 10 9.82 18.18 2.35
CA SER A 10 10.40 17.86 1.04
C SER A 10 11.74 17.11 1.15
N SER A 11 12.58 17.43 2.15
CA SER A 11 13.83 16.70 2.39
C SER A 11 13.60 15.29 2.93
N TYR A 12 12.45 15.04 3.58
CA TYR A 12 12.10 13.71 4.09
C TYR A 12 11.61 12.79 2.97
N ILE A 13 10.80 13.31 2.03
CA ILE A 13 10.34 12.57 0.83
C ILE A 13 11.51 12.13 -0.07
N LEU A 14 12.64 12.83 -0.02
CA LEU A 14 13.85 12.47 -0.77
C LEU A 14 14.89 11.70 0.06
N SER A 15 14.61 11.45 1.34
CA SER A 15 15.52 10.74 2.24
C SER A 15 15.37 9.22 2.10
N TRP A 16 16.39 8.48 2.54
CA TRP A 16 16.41 7.02 2.52
C TRP A 16 15.22 6.38 3.28
N GLU A 17 14.67 7.07 4.27
CA GLU A 17 13.49 6.69 5.06
C GLU A 17 12.21 6.55 4.20
N SER A 18 12.14 7.29 3.09
CA SER A 18 10.97 7.33 2.19
C SER A 18 11.00 6.24 1.11
N LEU A 19 12.10 5.47 0.99
CA LEU A 19 12.24 4.44 -0.04
C LEU A 19 11.11 3.41 0.01
N TRP A 20 10.66 3.07 1.22
CA TRP A 20 9.48 2.22 1.44
C TRP A 20 8.26 2.72 0.65
N TYR A 21 7.99 4.03 0.69
CA TYR A 21 6.84 4.63 0.02
C TYR A 21 7.02 4.66 -1.50
N TRP A 22 8.23 4.93 -1.99
CA TRP A 22 8.54 4.89 -3.41
C TRP A 22 8.45 3.47 -4.00
N ILE A 23 8.92 2.47 -3.26
CA ILE A 23 8.77 1.04 -3.64
C ILE A 23 7.29 0.68 -3.70
N LEU A 24 6.51 1.12 -2.71
CA LEU A 24 5.07 0.91 -2.69
C LEU A 24 4.38 1.56 -3.91
N LEU A 25 4.71 2.82 -4.22
CA LEU A 25 4.18 3.51 -5.39
C LEU A 25 4.57 2.78 -6.68
N GLY A 26 5.84 2.40 -6.83
CA GLY A 26 6.33 1.64 -7.98
C GLY A 26 5.59 0.32 -8.14
N TYR A 27 5.34 -0.39 -7.05
CA TYR A 27 4.60 -1.64 -7.04
C TYR A 27 3.11 -1.47 -7.40
N ILE A 28 2.46 -0.42 -6.88
CA ILE A 28 1.08 -0.05 -7.22
C ILE A 28 0.95 0.26 -8.71
N VAL A 29 1.87 1.09 -9.23
CA VAL A 29 1.89 1.48 -10.65
C VAL A 29 2.16 0.27 -11.53
N LEU A 30 3.15 -0.56 -11.19
CA LEU A 30 3.47 -1.77 -11.93
C LEU A 30 2.27 -2.72 -11.97
N THR A 31 1.66 -3.01 -10.83
CA THR A 31 0.49 -3.89 -10.75
C THR A 31 -0.67 -3.33 -11.56
N SER A 32 -0.97 -2.04 -11.42
CA SER A 32 -2.03 -1.38 -12.18
C SER A 32 -1.77 -1.43 -13.69
N LEU A 33 -0.52 -1.20 -14.11
CA LEU A 33 -0.10 -1.26 -15.50
C LEU A 33 -0.25 -2.68 -16.07
N THR A 34 0.09 -3.71 -15.30
CA THR A 34 -0.14 -5.11 -15.71
C THR A 34 -1.62 -5.41 -15.88
N VAL A 35 -2.49 -4.87 -15.02
CA VAL A 35 -3.94 -5.10 -15.13
C VAL A 35 -4.53 -4.44 -16.38
N VAL A 36 -4.02 -3.28 -16.78
CA VAL A 36 -4.53 -2.52 -17.93
C VAL A 36 -3.93 -2.99 -19.25
N LEU A 37 -2.62 -3.23 -19.31
CA LEU A 37 -1.93 -3.52 -20.57
C LEU A 37 -1.89 -5.02 -20.91
N ILE A 38 -1.99 -5.90 -19.92
CA ILE A 38 -1.73 -7.33 -20.10
C ILE A 38 -3.03 -8.12 -19.94
N SER A 39 -3.53 -8.63 -21.07
CA SER A 39 -4.72 -9.48 -21.12
C SER A 39 -4.47 -10.86 -21.72
N GLU A 40 -3.29 -11.11 -22.32
CA GLU A 40 -3.00 -12.37 -23.01
C GLU A 40 -1.76 -13.10 -22.44
N PRO A 41 -1.71 -14.44 -22.51
CA PRO A 41 -0.52 -15.23 -22.16
C PRO A 41 0.68 -14.89 -23.06
N PRO A 42 1.93 -15.05 -22.56
CA PRO A 42 2.32 -15.61 -21.27
C PRO A 42 2.37 -14.57 -20.12
N LEU A 43 2.35 -13.28 -20.43
CA LEU A 43 2.51 -12.21 -19.44
C LEU A 43 1.33 -12.13 -18.45
N LEU A 44 0.18 -12.71 -18.79
CA LEU A 44 -0.98 -12.82 -17.91
C LEU A 44 -0.68 -13.51 -16.57
N TYR A 45 0.25 -14.47 -16.52
CA TYR A 45 0.64 -15.10 -15.26
C TYR A 45 1.32 -14.11 -14.31
N LEU A 46 2.12 -13.18 -14.85
CA LEU A 46 2.76 -12.14 -14.05
C LEU A 46 1.72 -11.22 -13.39
N ARG A 47 0.66 -10.85 -14.13
CA ARG A 47 -0.47 -10.07 -13.60
C ARG A 47 -1.15 -10.79 -12.44
N TYR A 48 -1.34 -12.11 -12.51
CA TYR A 48 -1.95 -12.87 -11.42
C TYR A 48 -1.09 -12.92 -10.18
N VAL A 49 0.23 -13.13 -10.33
CA VAL A 49 1.17 -13.13 -9.21
C VAL A 49 1.22 -11.76 -8.55
N LEU A 50 1.38 -10.69 -9.34
CA LEU A 50 1.43 -9.32 -8.82
C LEU A 50 0.10 -8.90 -8.21
N GLY A 51 -1.02 -9.15 -8.88
CA GLY A 51 -2.35 -8.81 -8.36
C GLY A 51 -2.68 -9.54 -7.05
N THR A 52 -2.30 -10.82 -6.94
CA THR A 52 -2.52 -11.60 -5.71
C THR A 52 -1.68 -11.07 -4.56
N ALA A 53 -0.38 -10.84 -4.79
CA ALA A 53 0.50 -10.26 -3.77
C ALA A 53 0.05 -8.85 -3.35
N PHE A 54 -0.45 -8.05 -4.30
CA PHE A 54 -1.05 -6.75 -4.01
C PHE A 54 -2.24 -6.88 -3.07
N VAL A 55 -3.22 -7.71 -3.45
CA VAL A 55 -4.46 -7.89 -2.68
C VAL A 55 -4.20 -8.51 -1.30
N LEU A 56 -3.27 -9.44 -1.17
CA LEU A 56 -3.03 -10.15 0.09
C LEU A 56 -2.21 -9.37 1.12
N TYR A 57 -1.41 -8.40 0.69
CA TYR A 57 -0.44 -7.76 1.58
C TYR A 57 -0.53 -6.24 1.60
N ILE A 58 -0.64 -5.59 0.44
CA ILE A 58 -0.41 -4.13 0.35
C ILE A 58 -1.43 -3.30 1.13
N PRO A 59 -2.76 -3.49 0.98
CA PRO A 59 -3.75 -2.75 1.76
C PRO A 59 -3.58 -2.90 3.27
N GLY A 60 -3.29 -4.10 3.75
CA GLY A 60 -3.06 -4.33 5.18
C GLY A 60 -1.72 -3.74 5.66
N ALA A 61 -0.66 -3.85 4.87
CA ALA A 61 0.66 -3.32 5.21
C ALA A 61 0.65 -1.80 5.36
N VAL A 62 0.06 -1.07 4.42
CA VAL A 62 -0.07 0.40 4.53
C VAL A 62 -0.96 0.81 5.69
N LEU A 63 -1.97 0.01 6.02
CA LEU A 63 -2.80 0.28 7.19
C LEU A 63 -2.00 0.10 8.48
N ILE A 64 -1.23 -0.99 8.63
CA ILE A 64 -0.38 -1.19 9.81
C ILE A 64 0.64 -0.06 9.94
N GLU A 65 1.32 0.29 8.85
CA GLU A 65 2.29 1.39 8.85
C GLU A 65 1.61 2.74 9.16
N ALA A 66 0.35 2.90 8.78
CA ALA A 66 -0.46 4.07 9.12
C ALA A 66 -1.01 4.03 10.54
N LEU A 67 -1.16 2.88 11.19
CA LEU A 67 -1.69 2.73 12.57
C LEU A 67 -0.58 2.72 13.61
N TYR A 68 0.52 2.02 13.33
CA TYR A 68 1.67 1.75 14.18
C TYR A 68 2.97 2.14 13.46
N PRO A 69 3.25 3.45 13.31
CA PRO A 69 4.45 3.94 12.62
C PRO A 69 5.75 3.62 13.37
N SER A 70 5.66 3.36 14.68
CA SER A 70 6.77 3.09 15.60
C SER A 70 7.18 1.61 15.60
N SER A 71 8.31 1.28 16.22
CA SER A 71 8.81 -0.08 16.41
C SER A 71 8.05 -0.87 17.51
N GLU A 72 6.75 -0.64 17.65
CA GLU A 72 5.91 -1.28 18.69
C GLU A 72 5.59 -2.74 18.36
N LEU A 73 5.78 -3.16 17.11
CA LEU A 73 5.48 -4.50 16.63
C LEU A 73 6.75 -5.18 16.14
N GLU A 74 6.91 -6.45 16.51
CA GLU A 74 7.98 -7.26 15.94
C GLU A 74 7.76 -7.46 14.43
N PRO A 75 8.83 -7.65 13.62
CA PRO A 75 8.69 -7.78 12.18
C PRO A 75 7.74 -8.90 11.74
N LEU A 76 7.75 -10.04 12.44
CA LEU A 76 6.87 -11.17 12.13
C LEU A 76 5.41 -10.88 12.46
N GLU A 77 5.15 -10.24 13.61
CA GLU A 77 3.80 -9.81 14.01
C GLU A 77 3.24 -8.79 13.03
N ARG A 78 4.05 -7.79 12.64
CA ARG A 78 3.71 -6.79 11.63
C ARG A 78 3.32 -7.45 10.31
N PHE A 79 4.09 -8.44 9.87
CA PHE A 79 3.81 -9.17 8.64
C PHE A 79 2.50 -9.96 8.73
N ALA A 80 2.31 -10.73 9.80
CA ALA A 80 1.10 -11.52 10.02
C ALA A 80 -0.17 -10.63 10.10
N LEU A 81 -0.09 -9.53 10.84
CA LEU A 81 -1.17 -8.55 10.97
C LEU A 81 -1.48 -7.86 9.64
N SER A 82 -0.46 -7.57 8.83
CA SER A 82 -0.65 -6.99 7.49
C SER A 82 -1.48 -7.93 6.61
N ILE A 83 -1.16 -9.23 6.60
CA ILE A 83 -1.94 -10.21 5.85
C ILE A 83 -3.38 -10.28 6.40
N GLY A 84 -3.53 -10.41 7.73
CA GLY A 84 -4.83 -10.49 8.37
C GLY A 84 -5.72 -9.28 8.08
N LEU A 85 -5.17 -8.07 8.14
CA LEU A 85 -5.90 -6.84 7.82
C LEU A 85 -6.24 -6.73 6.34
N SER A 86 -5.36 -7.17 5.44
CA SER A 86 -5.68 -7.18 4.01
C SER A 86 -6.86 -8.12 3.72
N LEU A 87 -6.85 -9.31 4.33
CA LEU A 87 -7.95 -10.27 4.22
C LEU A 87 -9.26 -9.75 4.82
N ALA A 88 -9.22 -8.84 5.79
CA ALA A 88 -10.42 -8.17 6.31
C ALA A 88 -10.90 -7.04 5.40
N ILE A 89 -9.98 -6.18 4.94
CA ILE A 89 -10.29 -4.92 4.25
C ILE A 89 -10.69 -5.14 2.80
N VAL A 90 -10.00 -6.04 2.09
CA VAL A 90 -10.28 -6.25 0.66
C VAL A 90 -11.73 -6.72 0.45
N PRO A 91 -12.24 -7.76 1.15
CA PRO A 91 -13.63 -8.15 1.02
C PRO A 91 -14.60 -7.06 1.47
N LEU A 92 -14.25 -6.30 2.51
CA LEU A 92 -15.08 -5.19 2.98
C LEU A 92 -15.22 -4.10 1.91
N ILE A 93 -14.13 -3.73 1.24
CA ILE A 93 -14.14 -2.80 0.09
C ILE A 93 -14.97 -3.40 -1.06
N GLY A 94 -14.81 -4.68 -1.34
CA GLY A 94 -15.62 -5.39 -2.33
C GLY A 94 -17.12 -5.35 -1.99
N LEU A 95 -17.48 -5.55 -0.72
CA LEU A 95 -18.85 -5.49 -0.23
C LEU A 95 -19.42 -4.07 -0.39
N ILE A 96 -18.67 -3.05 0.01
CA ILE A 96 -19.06 -1.64 -0.16
C ILE A 96 -19.29 -1.34 -1.65
N LEU A 97 -18.39 -1.79 -2.53
CA LEU A 97 -18.51 -1.63 -3.97
C LEU A 97 -19.74 -2.32 -4.55
N ASN A 98 -20.21 -3.42 -3.95
CA ASN A 98 -21.44 -4.09 -4.37
C ASN A 98 -22.66 -3.17 -4.26
N TYR A 99 -22.69 -2.29 -3.25
CA TYR A 99 -23.77 -1.29 -3.08
C TYR A 99 -23.59 -0.05 -3.96
N THR A 100 -22.51 0.03 -4.75
CA THR A 100 -22.30 1.12 -5.70
C THR A 100 -22.77 0.73 -7.11
N PRO A 101 -23.09 1.71 -7.99
CA PRO A 101 -23.50 1.42 -9.37
C PRO A 101 -22.47 0.62 -10.19
N TRP A 102 -21.20 0.60 -9.76
CA TRP A 102 -20.11 -0.08 -10.45
C TRP A 102 -20.02 -1.58 -10.13
N GLY A 103 -20.52 -2.02 -8.97
CA GLY A 103 -20.51 -3.41 -8.51
C GLY A 103 -19.11 -4.01 -8.29
N ILE A 104 -19.06 -5.34 -8.11
CA ILE A 104 -17.82 -6.12 -7.92
C ILE A 104 -17.20 -6.46 -9.29
N ARG A 105 -16.62 -5.46 -9.95
CA ARG A 105 -15.85 -5.63 -11.20
C ARG A 105 -14.36 -5.37 -10.93
N ILE A 106 -13.50 -5.94 -11.78
CA ILE A 106 -12.03 -5.80 -11.65
C ILE A 106 -11.59 -4.34 -11.61
N GLY A 107 -12.12 -3.49 -12.50
CA GLY A 107 -11.78 -2.07 -12.55
C GLY A 107 -12.09 -1.33 -11.24
N PRO A 108 -13.37 -1.26 -10.81
CA PRO A 108 -13.76 -0.62 -9.56
C PRO A 108 -13.02 -1.15 -8.33
N VAL A 109 -12.83 -2.47 -8.22
CA VAL A 109 -12.08 -3.07 -7.10
C VAL A 109 -10.62 -2.60 -7.13
N LEU A 110 -9.97 -2.64 -8.29
CA LEU A 110 -8.60 -2.15 -8.44
C LEU A 110 -8.50 -0.68 -8.05
N TYR A 111 -9.35 0.19 -8.60
CA TYR A 111 -9.31 1.63 -8.30
C TYR A 111 -9.52 1.92 -6.81
N SER A 112 -10.46 1.25 -6.16
CA SER A 112 -10.71 1.42 -4.72
C SER A 112 -9.52 0.97 -3.87
N LEU A 113 -8.92 -0.18 -4.19
CA LEU A 113 -7.76 -0.67 -3.46
C LEU A 113 -6.52 0.22 -3.70
N VAL A 114 -6.29 0.67 -4.93
CA VAL A 114 -5.21 1.61 -5.25
C VAL A 114 -5.41 2.92 -4.49
N LEU A 115 -6.61 3.50 -4.53
CA LEU A 115 -6.91 4.74 -3.82
C LEU A 115 -6.71 4.58 -2.31
N PHE A 116 -7.25 3.50 -1.73
CA PHE A 116 -7.06 3.17 -0.32
C PHE A 116 -5.57 3.06 0.03
N SER A 117 -4.79 2.32 -0.76
CA SER A 117 -3.37 2.12 -0.50
C SER A 117 -2.55 3.40 -0.62
N LEU A 118 -2.89 4.27 -1.58
CA LEU A 118 -2.23 5.57 -1.73
C LEU A 118 -2.53 6.49 -0.54
N VAL A 119 -3.80 6.58 -0.14
CA VAL A 119 -4.22 7.41 1.01
C VAL A 119 -3.57 6.93 2.29
N MET A 120 -3.64 5.63 2.58
CA MET A 120 -3.05 5.07 3.81
C MET A 120 -1.52 5.14 3.79
N GLY A 121 -0.88 4.87 2.65
CA GLY A 121 0.57 5.04 2.49
C GLY A 121 1.02 6.48 2.73
N PHE A 122 0.25 7.47 2.27
CA PHE A 122 0.52 8.88 2.52
C PHE A 122 0.34 9.24 4.01
N ILE A 123 -0.73 8.76 4.65
CA ILE A 123 -0.97 8.96 6.09
C ILE A 123 0.18 8.33 6.90
N ALA A 124 0.61 7.11 6.56
CA ALA A 124 1.75 6.44 7.19
C ALA A 124 3.02 7.28 7.09
N MET A 125 3.30 7.84 5.91
CA MET A 125 4.46 8.70 5.69
C MET A 125 4.44 9.94 6.58
N ILE A 126 3.30 10.62 6.70
CA ILE A 126 3.15 11.78 7.58
C ILE A 126 3.35 11.38 9.05
N ARG A 127 2.79 10.24 9.47
CA ARG A 127 2.91 9.77 10.85
C ARG A 127 4.36 9.41 11.20
N LYS A 128 5.09 8.74 10.31
CA LYS A 128 6.52 8.44 10.50
C LYS A 128 7.36 9.70 10.57
N TYR A 129 7.11 10.68 9.69
CA TYR A 129 7.80 11.98 9.76
C TYR A 129 7.60 12.68 11.11
N LYS A 130 6.37 12.66 11.65
CA LYS A 130 6.08 13.22 12.97
C LYS A 130 6.77 12.46 14.10
N ALA A 131 6.81 11.12 14.03
CA ALA A 131 7.45 10.28 15.04
C ALA A 131 8.97 10.49 15.10
N ILE A 132 9.63 10.74 13.96
CA ILE A 132 11.08 11.02 13.90
C ILE A 132 11.43 12.41 14.44
N LYS A 133 10.48 13.36 14.36
CA LYS A 133 10.69 14.75 14.80
C LYS A 133 10.37 14.97 16.29
N ALA A 134 9.59 14.09 16.90
CA ALA A 134 9.23 14.12 18.32
C ALA A 134 10.37 13.63 19.20
#